data_AF-A0A2N6FZN7-F1
#
_entry.id   AF-A0A2N6FZN7-F1
#
_cell.length_a   1.000
_cell.length_b   1.000
_cell.length_c   1.000
_cell.angle_alpha   90.00
_cell.angle_beta   90.00
_cell.angle_gamma   90.00
#
_symmetry.space_group_name_H-M   'P 1'
#
loop_
_entity.id
_entity.type
_entity.pdbx_description
1 polymer ?
#
loop_
_entity_poly.entity_id
_entity_poly.type
_entity_poly.pdbx_seq_one_letter_code
_entity_poly.pdbx_strand_id
1 'polypeptide(L)'
;MESIIALEALIKENEAKIALHKQQIKNHEAGINKLSRVSFASAENSLEVSTELVEKYKKMLSQLLTMDEKELEEKERLIFLAERKKYFDAQPSRIKLNIEQSNDKKLEVLRIIEELPTDIKFDDKELFEIATKSIEMSLSDLNDISSKLADIRSEFNAIKKHIDEEDLQEIATIDFLLPIVVLHFYILSSNIIQNINEANEKVLQKKEMILKGKTVKLAEIKKSLELNEKLLKEKQSEEKRDKEEIKNIESIIKSLNNEFNKINEIFIPEVKTKTFSGFPKYQDWWIRELWVSHQAYFALFKWKEIISKLCITTEQKKAWSIIFDRWVFIKKLLNDKGKLAYDYHFAFDSLLSTYAEVEEELDIKNIESMEVIINEITKKEDFTKNVGFHSVNTAYLKFKMEKQKAKDNTSDESMLF
;
A
#
# COMPACT_ATOMS: atom_id res chain seq x y z
N MET A 1 -17.12 35.95 -17.59
CA MET A 1 -16.50 36.35 -16.30
C MET A 1 -15.49 35.33 -15.78
N GLU A 2 -15.78 34.03 -15.79
CA GLU A 2 -14.84 32.98 -15.31
C GLU A 2 -13.49 32.99 -16.05
N SER A 3 -13.50 33.23 -17.37
CA SER A 3 -12.28 33.34 -18.19
C SER A 3 -11.37 34.51 -17.79
N ILE A 4 -11.94 35.61 -17.29
CA ILE A 4 -11.18 36.77 -16.77
C ILE A 4 -10.53 36.40 -15.44
N ILE A 5 -11.28 35.78 -14.54
CA ILE A 5 -10.81 35.32 -13.22
C ILE A 5 -9.69 34.28 -13.38
N ALA A 6 -9.82 33.35 -14.33
CA ALA A 6 -8.80 32.35 -14.63
C ALA A 6 -7.50 32.97 -15.17
N LEU A 7 -7.60 33.97 -16.06
CA LEU A 7 -6.44 34.69 -16.58
C LEU A 7 -5.74 35.53 -15.51
N GLU A 8 -6.49 36.18 -14.62
CA GLU A 8 -5.92 36.90 -13.48
C GLU A 8 -5.17 35.98 -12.51
N ALA A 9 -5.71 34.79 -12.24
CA ALA A 9 -5.05 33.78 -11.43
C ALA A 9 -3.73 33.30 -12.08
N LEU A 10 -3.72 33.05 -13.39
CA LEU A 10 -2.52 32.65 -14.14
C LEU A 10 -1.46 33.76 -14.19
N ILE A 11 -1.87 35.03 -14.27
CA ILE A 11 -0.95 36.17 -14.19
C ILE A 11 -0.29 36.21 -12.80
N LYS A 12 -1.10 36.12 -11.73
CA LYS A 12 -0.62 36.18 -10.34
C LYS A 12 0.34 35.04 -10.02
N GLU A 13 0.07 33.83 -10.51
CA GLU A 13 0.95 32.68 -10.30
C GLU A 13 2.31 32.87 -10.99
N ASN A 14 2.31 33.33 -12.25
CA ASN A 14 3.56 33.54 -12.99
C ASN A 14 4.34 34.76 -12.46
N GLU A 15 3.68 35.81 -11.97
CA GLU A 15 4.34 36.92 -11.27
C GLU A 15 5.05 36.47 -9.98
N ALA A 16 4.45 35.53 -9.22
CA ALA A 16 5.10 34.93 -8.06
C ALA A 16 6.35 34.12 -8.43
N LYS A 17 6.29 33.35 -9.54
CA LYS A 17 7.44 32.62 -10.09
C LYS A 17 8.57 33.55 -10.53
N ILE A 18 8.24 34.65 -11.21
CA ILE A 18 9.20 35.70 -11.59
C ILE A 18 9.88 36.30 -10.36
N ALA A 19 9.12 36.62 -9.30
CA ALA A 19 9.67 37.19 -8.08
C ALA A 19 10.67 36.24 -7.40
N LEU A 20 10.31 34.95 -7.33
CA LEU A 20 11.13 33.90 -6.76
C LEU A 20 12.43 33.70 -7.56
N HIS A 21 12.36 33.61 -8.89
CA HIS A 21 13.55 33.42 -9.73
C HIS A 21 14.47 34.66 -9.74
N LYS A 22 13.91 35.88 -9.73
CA LYS A 22 14.69 37.12 -9.54
C LYS A 22 15.42 37.14 -8.21
N GLN A 23 14.78 36.68 -7.14
CA GLN A 23 15.41 36.60 -5.82
C GLN A 23 16.53 35.56 -5.79
N GLN A 24 16.34 34.40 -6.44
CA GLN A 24 17.37 33.36 -6.56
C GLN A 24 18.61 33.85 -7.33
N ILE A 25 18.42 34.58 -8.43
CA ILE A 25 19.50 35.18 -9.23
C ILE A 25 20.25 36.24 -8.40
N LYS A 26 19.53 37.17 -7.74
CA LYS A 26 20.15 38.18 -6.86
C LYS A 26 20.97 37.58 -5.73
N ASN A 27 20.48 36.51 -5.10
CA ASN A 27 21.20 35.81 -4.02
C ASN A 27 22.46 35.10 -4.53
N HIS A 28 22.48 34.69 -5.80
CA HIS A 28 23.66 34.13 -6.46
C HIS A 28 24.70 35.21 -6.75
N GLU A 29 24.28 36.35 -7.32
CA GLU A 29 25.14 37.49 -7.63
C GLU A 29 25.73 38.15 -6.38
N ALA A 30 24.95 38.25 -5.30
CA ALA A 30 25.40 38.76 -4.01
C ALA A 30 26.30 37.77 -3.23
N GLY A 31 26.51 36.56 -3.75
CA GLY A 31 27.37 35.54 -3.14
C GLY A 31 26.78 34.87 -1.89
N ILE A 32 25.52 35.12 -1.56
CA ILE A 32 24.82 34.55 -0.40
C ILE A 32 24.55 33.06 -0.61
N ASN A 33 24.08 32.67 -1.81
CA ASN A 33 23.83 31.28 -2.18
C ASN A 33 24.33 31.01 -3.61
N LYS A 34 25.49 30.35 -3.73
CA LYS A 34 26.06 30.02 -5.04
C LYS A 34 25.32 28.87 -5.71
N LEU A 35 24.37 29.20 -6.58
CA LEU A 35 23.81 28.28 -7.57
C LEU A 35 24.90 27.66 -8.47
N SER A 36 24.70 26.41 -8.88
CA SER A 36 25.53 25.79 -9.92
C SER A 36 25.30 26.50 -11.27
N ARG A 37 26.27 26.44 -12.19
CA ARG A 37 26.12 27.05 -13.55
C ARG A 37 24.85 26.58 -14.27
N VAL A 38 24.46 25.31 -14.09
CA VAL A 38 23.25 24.73 -14.69
C VAL A 38 22.00 25.27 -14.00
N SER A 39 22.02 25.37 -12.67
CA SER A 39 20.89 25.90 -11.89
C SER A 39 20.67 27.39 -12.13
N PHE A 40 21.74 28.15 -12.37
CA PHE A 40 21.67 29.57 -12.71
C PHE A 40 21.06 29.78 -14.10
N ALA A 41 21.58 29.09 -15.12
CA ALA A 41 21.02 29.14 -16.48
C ALA A 41 19.55 28.67 -16.53
N SER A 42 19.18 27.68 -15.71
CA SER A 42 17.78 27.24 -15.59
C SER A 42 16.89 28.30 -14.95
N ALA A 43 17.40 29.05 -13.96
CA ALA A 43 16.65 30.13 -13.31
C ALA A 43 16.47 31.33 -14.25
N GLU A 44 17.48 31.66 -15.06
CA GLU A 44 17.39 32.70 -16.11
C GLU A 44 16.37 32.33 -17.19
N ASN A 45 16.46 31.11 -17.72
CA ASN A 45 15.50 30.64 -18.73
C ASN A 45 14.06 30.58 -18.18
N SER A 46 13.89 30.11 -16.94
CA SER A 46 12.57 30.07 -16.31
C SER A 46 12.01 31.47 -16.04
N LEU A 47 12.89 32.45 -15.75
CA LEU A 47 12.52 33.85 -15.60
C LEU A 47 12.03 34.43 -16.93
N GLU A 48 12.77 34.20 -18.01
CA GLU A 48 12.43 34.67 -19.37
C GLU A 48 11.07 34.10 -19.84
N VAL A 49 10.91 32.78 -19.76
CA VAL A 49 9.65 32.11 -20.12
C VAL A 49 8.47 32.61 -19.27
N SER A 50 8.67 32.78 -17.97
CA SER A 50 7.59 33.29 -17.10
C SER A 50 7.24 34.74 -17.42
N THR A 51 8.22 35.58 -17.79
CA THR A 51 7.96 36.97 -18.21
C THR A 51 7.19 37.06 -19.51
N GLU A 52 7.54 36.25 -20.52
CA GLU A 52 6.81 36.19 -21.80
C GLU A 52 5.36 35.74 -21.61
N LEU A 53 5.13 34.75 -20.73
CA LEU A 53 3.78 34.25 -20.42
C LEU A 53 2.91 35.31 -19.74
N VAL A 54 3.47 36.07 -18.80
CA VAL A 54 2.74 37.18 -18.15
C VAL A 54 2.37 38.26 -19.16
N GLU A 55 3.27 38.61 -20.07
CA GLU A 55 2.98 39.61 -21.13
C GLU A 55 1.87 39.12 -22.08
N LYS A 56 1.93 37.85 -22.47
CA LYS A 56 0.89 37.21 -23.28
C LYS A 56 -0.47 37.19 -22.59
N TYR A 57 -0.52 36.81 -21.32
CA TYR A 57 -1.78 36.77 -20.56
C TYR A 57 -2.34 38.16 -20.28
N LYS A 58 -1.49 39.17 -20.02
CA LYS A 58 -1.93 40.57 -19.89
C LYS A 58 -2.52 41.10 -21.20
N LYS A 59 -1.94 40.72 -22.35
CA LYS A 59 -2.48 41.07 -23.68
C LYS A 59 -3.81 40.37 -23.97
N MET A 60 -3.98 39.11 -23.56
CA MET A 60 -5.26 38.39 -23.67
C MET A 60 -6.32 39.00 -22.74
N LEU A 61 -5.94 39.37 -21.52
CA LEU A 61 -6.82 40.04 -20.57
C LEU A 61 -7.28 41.40 -21.10
N SER A 62 -6.36 42.21 -21.65
CA SER A 62 -6.74 43.50 -22.23
C SER A 62 -7.67 43.33 -23.44
N GLN A 63 -7.45 42.34 -24.29
CA GLN A 63 -8.36 42.00 -25.38
C GLN A 63 -9.75 41.61 -24.87
N LEU A 64 -9.84 40.78 -23.82
CA LEU A 64 -11.12 40.38 -23.23
C LEU A 64 -11.85 41.54 -22.53
N LEU A 65 -11.10 42.46 -21.92
CA LEU A 65 -11.67 43.67 -21.30
C LEU A 65 -12.17 44.69 -22.33
N THR A 66 -11.69 44.63 -23.59
CA THR A 66 -12.17 45.47 -24.69
C THR A 66 -13.38 44.93 -25.45
N MET A 67 -13.81 43.69 -25.18
CA MET A 67 -14.95 43.06 -25.86
C MET A 67 -16.24 43.24 -25.07
N ASP A 68 -17.32 43.66 -25.74
CA ASP A 68 -18.64 43.78 -25.13
C ASP A 68 -19.18 42.40 -24.70
N GLU A 69 -19.84 42.37 -23.54
CA GLU A 69 -20.33 41.15 -22.86
C GLU A 69 -21.22 40.28 -23.77
N LYS A 70 -21.93 40.89 -24.72
CA LYS A 70 -22.78 40.19 -25.70
C LYS A 70 -21.99 39.44 -26.78
N GLU A 71 -20.85 39.97 -27.22
CA GLU A 71 -20.01 39.29 -28.23
C GLU A 71 -19.27 38.09 -27.62
N LEU A 72 -18.97 38.15 -26.31
CA LEU A 72 -18.35 37.07 -25.58
C LEU A 72 -19.30 35.86 -25.46
N GLU A 73 -20.56 36.11 -25.07
CA GLU A 73 -21.60 35.08 -24.97
C GLU A 73 -21.91 34.43 -26.33
N GLU A 74 -21.93 35.21 -27.42
CA GLU A 74 -22.16 34.67 -28.76
C GLU A 74 -21.02 33.76 -29.22
N LYS A 75 -19.76 34.12 -28.94
CA LYS A 75 -18.61 33.27 -29.26
C LYS A 75 -18.60 31.99 -28.44
N GLU A 76 -18.92 32.07 -27.15
CA GLU A 76 -19.03 30.89 -26.28
C GLU A 76 -20.13 29.94 -26.77
N ARG A 77 -21.29 30.46 -27.18
CA ARG A 77 -22.36 29.67 -27.79
C ARG A 77 -21.93 29.02 -29.10
N LEU A 78 -21.20 29.72 -29.96
CA LEU A 78 -20.71 29.17 -31.24
C LEU A 78 -19.68 28.06 -31.04
N ILE A 79 -18.78 28.20 -30.06
CA ILE A 79 -17.80 27.17 -29.70
C ILE A 79 -18.53 25.92 -29.18
N PHE A 80 -19.48 26.10 -28.26
CA PHE A 80 -20.29 25.00 -27.72
C PHE A 80 -21.06 24.24 -28.82
N LEU A 81 -21.66 24.96 -29.77
CA LEU A 81 -22.35 24.35 -30.91
C LEU A 81 -21.39 23.60 -31.84
N ALA A 82 -20.18 24.12 -32.06
CA ALA A 82 -19.17 23.47 -32.89
C ALA A 82 -18.62 22.18 -32.25
N GLU A 83 -18.40 22.19 -30.93
CA GLU A 83 -17.98 21.00 -30.17
C GLU A 83 -19.07 19.92 -30.15
N ARG A 84 -20.32 20.33 -29.90
CA ARG A 84 -21.48 19.45 -29.97
C ARG A 84 -21.61 18.81 -31.36
N LYS A 85 -21.40 19.58 -32.43
CA LYS A 85 -21.43 19.05 -33.80
C LYS A 85 -20.30 18.04 -34.06
N LYS A 86 -19.06 18.36 -33.67
CA LYS A 86 -17.91 17.44 -33.76
C LYS A 86 -18.17 16.12 -33.01
N TYR A 87 -18.82 16.20 -31.85
CA TYR A 87 -19.19 15.03 -31.06
C TYR A 87 -20.13 14.08 -31.81
N PHE A 88 -21.20 14.62 -32.41
CA PHE A 88 -22.14 13.83 -33.21
C PHE A 88 -21.53 13.30 -34.50
N ASP A 89 -20.71 14.10 -35.19
CA ASP A 89 -20.03 13.67 -36.42
C ASP A 89 -19.03 12.53 -36.16
N ALA A 90 -18.43 12.45 -34.96
CA ALA A 90 -17.50 11.39 -34.56
C ALA A 90 -18.17 10.12 -33.98
N GLN A 91 -19.49 10.17 -33.72
CA GLN A 91 -20.24 9.09 -33.07
C GLN A 91 -20.27 7.77 -33.88
N PRO A 92 -20.45 7.76 -35.22
CA PRO A 92 -20.46 6.52 -36.01
C PRO A 92 -19.12 5.78 -35.95
N SER A 93 -18.01 6.52 -35.86
CA SER A 93 -16.66 5.96 -35.75
C SER A 93 -16.42 5.36 -34.36
N ARG A 94 -16.95 5.98 -33.30
CA ARG A 94 -16.87 5.45 -31.92
C ARG A 94 -17.67 4.15 -31.75
N ILE A 95 -18.86 4.08 -32.33
CA ILE A 95 -19.72 2.89 -32.25
C ILE A 95 -19.05 1.70 -32.97
N LYS A 96 -18.34 1.93 -34.07
CA LYS A 96 -17.60 0.88 -34.79
C LYS A 96 -16.34 0.38 -34.08
N LEU A 97 -15.77 1.17 -33.16
CA LEU A 97 -14.52 0.84 -32.45
C LEU A 97 -14.75 0.08 -31.13
N ASN A 98 -15.97 0.09 -30.58
CA ASN A 98 -16.27 -0.62 -29.34
C ASN A 98 -16.70 -2.07 -29.63
N ILE A 99 -15.91 -3.02 -29.11
CA ILE A 99 -16.23 -4.45 -29.11
C ILE A 99 -17.38 -4.67 -28.12
N GLU A 100 -18.46 -5.36 -28.53
CA GLU A 100 -19.54 -5.72 -27.62
C GLU A 100 -19.03 -6.56 -26.45
N GLN A 101 -19.27 -6.08 -25.23
CA GLN A 101 -18.98 -6.82 -23.99
C GLN A 101 -20.04 -7.91 -23.75
N SER A 102 -19.70 -8.93 -22.95
CA SER A 102 -20.57 -10.08 -22.66
C SER A 102 -21.90 -9.65 -22.01
N ASN A 103 -22.97 -10.41 -22.28
CA ASN A 103 -24.31 -10.12 -21.74
C ASN A 103 -24.38 -10.13 -20.21
N ASP A 104 -23.55 -10.93 -19.55
CA ASP A 104 -23.51 -11.00 -18.07
C ASP A 104 -23.05 -9.66 -17.47
N LYS A 105 -22.02 -9.04 -18.06
CA LYS A 105 -21.57 -7.70 -17.66
C LYS A 105 -22.63 -6.63 -17.94
N LYS A 106 -23.38 -6.77 -19.04
CA LYS A 106 -24.48 -5.85 -19.37
C LYS A 106 -25.59 -5.94 -18.31
N LEU A 107 -25.92 -7.15 -17.84
CA LEU A 107 -26.95 -7.39 -16.82
C LEU A 107 -26.55 -6.89 -15.42
N GLU A 108 -25.29 -7.06 -15.02
CA GLU A 108 -24.81 -6.53 -13.74
C GLU A 108 -24.79 -4.99 -13.73
N VAL A 109 -24.39 -4.38 -14.84
CA VAL A 109 -24.40 -2.92 -15.00
C VAL A 109 -25.84 -2.38 -14.97
N LEU A 110 -26.80 -3.07 -15.57
CA LEU A 110 -28.21 -2.69 -15.50
C LEU A 110 -28.75 -2.71 -14.05
N ARG A 111 -28.37 -3.71 -13.25
CA ARG A 111 -28.75 -3.76 -11.82
C ARG A 111 -28.18 -2.59 -11.02
N ILE A 112 -26.92 -2.25 -11.26
CA ILE A 112 -26.26 -1.13 -10.57
C ILE A 112 -26.89 0.21 -10.98
N ILE A 113 -27.31 0.36 -12.23
CA ILE A 113 -28.00 1.56 -12.73
C ILE A 113 -29.36 1.74 -12.07
N GLU A 114 -30.11 0.65 -11.82
CA GLU A 114 -31.42 0.71 -11.15
C GLU A 114 -31.32 1.10 -9.66
N GLU A 115 -30.15 0.94 -9.03
CA GLU A 115 -29.91 1.27 -7.62
C GLU A 115 -29.47 2.74 -7.40
N LEU A 116 -29.19 3.49 -8.46
CA LEU A 116 -28.73 4.89 -8.35
C LEU A 116 -29.91 5.88 -8.24
N PRO A 117 -29.81 6.95 -7.42
CA PRO A 117 -30.81 8.01 -7.37
C PRO A 117 -31.02 8.67 -8.74
N THR A 118 -32.27 8.91 -9.12
CA THR A 118 -32.68 9.41 -10.45
C THR A 118 -32.13 10.79 -10.85
N ASP A 119 -31.50 11.48 -9.90
CA ASP A 119 -31.08 12.88 -10.05
C ASP A 119 -29.62 13.03 -10.50
N ILE A 120 -28.87 11.93 -10.65
CA ILE A 120 -27.46 11.96 -11.03
C ILE A 120 -27.29 11.51 -12.48
N LYS A 121 -27.03 12.45 -13.38
CA LYS A 121 -26.73 12.20 -14.79
C LYS A 121 -25.23 11.96 -14.96
N PHE A 122 -24.81 10.71 -14.96
CA PHE A 122 -23.45 10.33 -15.37
C PHE A 122 -23.43 9.98 -16.86
N ASP A 123 -22.34 10.31 -17.55
CA ASP A 123 -22.08 9.77 -18.88
C ASP A 123 -21.69 8.29 -18.73
N ASP A 124 -22.25 7.39 -19.57
CA ASP A 124 -22.08 5.93 -19.46
C ASP A 124 -20.62 5.47 -19.24
N LYS A 125 -19.65 6.19 -19.81
CA LYS A 125 -18.21 5.90 -19.66
C LYS A 125 -17.73 6.09 -18.21
N GLU A 126 -18.24 7.10 -17.51
CA GLU A 126 -17.91 7.36 -16.11
C GLU A 126 -18.55 6.31 -15.19
N LEU A 127 -19.76 5.84 -15.50
CA LEU A 127 -20.38 4.71 -14.78
C LEU A 127 -19.55 3.44 -14.91
N PHE A 128 -19.07 3.12 -16.11
CA PHE A 128 -18.19 1.97 -16.31
C PHE A 128 -16.84 2.14 -15.59
N GLU A 129 -16.26 3.34 -15.60
CA GLU A 129 -15.00 3.61 -14.92
C GLU A 129 -15.15 3.54 -13.39
N ILE A 130 -16.25 4.06 -12.84
CA ILE A 130 -16.58 4.00 -11.41
C ILE A 130 -16.86 2.56 -10.99
N ALA A 131 -17.62 1.79 -11.76
CA ALA A 131 -17.89 0.38 -11.48
C ALA A 131 -16.61 -0.45 -11.53
N THR A 132 -15.74 -0.22 -12.54
CA THR A 132 -14.47 -0.93 -12.67
C THR A 132 -13.53 -0.57 -11.51
N LYS A 133 -13.41 0.72 -11.16
CA LYS A 133 -12.64 1.17 -9.99
C LYS A 133 -13.24 0.66 -8.67
N SER A 134 -14.56 0.53 -8.56
CA SER A 134 -15.21 -0.01 -7.37
C SER A 134 -14.94 -1.50 -7.17
N ILE A 135 -14.90 -2.25 -8.27
CA ILE A 135 -14.49 -3.65 -8.30
C ILE A 135 -12.99 -3.78 -7.97
N GLU A 136 -12.14 -2.93 -8.56
CA GLU A 136 -10.69 -2.88 -8.25
C GLU A 136 -10.43 -2.48 -6.79
N MET A 137 -11.23 -1.58 -6.23
CA MET A 137 -11.16 -1.13 -4.83
C MET A 137 -11.86 -2.09 -3.86
N SER A 138 -12.40 -3.22 -4.34
CA SER A 138 -13.00 -4.29 -3.51
C SER A 138 -14.04 -3.77 -2.51
N LEU A 139 -14.99 -2.93 -2.96
CA LEU A 139 -16.06 -2.42 -2.08
C LEU A 139 -16.94 -3.53 -1.48
N SER A 140 -16.98 -4.73 -2.08
CA SER A 140 -17.63 -5.92 -1.51
C SER A 140 -17.04 -6.33 -0.17
N ASP A 141 -15.71 -6.22 -0.02
CA ASP A 141 -15.01 -6.57 1.22
C ASP A 141 -15.36 -5.59 2.33
N LEU A 142 -15.75 -4.35 2.00
CA LEU A 142 -16.19 -3.37 2.99
C LEU A 142 -17.53 -3.76 3.63
N ASN A 143 -18.43 -4.43 2.92
CA ASN A 143 -19.67 -4.92 3.51
C ASN A 143 -19.39 -6.04 4.51
N ASP A 144 -18.49 -6.97 4.17
CA ASP A 144 -18.06 -8.04 5.06
C ASP A 144 -17.32 -7.49 6.29
N ILE A 145 -16.43 -6.51 6.10
CA ILE A 145 -15.75 -5.81 7.19
C ILE A 145 -16.75 -5.04 8.06
N SER A 146 -17.77 -4.41 7.46
CA SER A 146 -18.81 -3.66 8.18
C SER A 146 -19.68 -4.58 9.03
N SER A 147 -20.05 -5.75 8.51
CA SER A 147 -20.82 -6.76 9.24
C SER A 147 -19.99 -7.32 10.40
N LYS A 148 -18.70 -7.61 10.18
CA LYS A 148 -17.78 -8.00 11.26
C LYS A 148 -17.63 -6.94 12.34
N LEU A 149 -17.57 -5.66 11.96
CA LEU A 149 -17.55 -4.59 12.95
C LEU A 149 -18.87 -4.53 13.75
N ALA A 150 -20.01 -4.79 13.11
CA ALA A 150 -21.29 -4.85 13.77
C ALA A 150 -21.37 -6.03 14.75
N ASP A 151 -20.84 -7.20 14.38
CA ASP A 151 -20.72 -8.38 15.25
C ASP A 151 -19.87 -8.07 16.49
N ILE A 152 -18.65 -7.54 16.30
CA ILE A 152 -17.74 -7.16 17.39
C ILE A 152 -18.39 -6.12 18.30
N ARG A 153 -19.08 -5.13 17.73
CA ARG A 153 -19.79 -4.11 18.53
C ARG A 153 -20.95 -4.69 19.32
N SER A 154 -21.70 -5.63 18.73
CA SER A 154 -22.81 -6.32 19.38
C SER A 154 -22.31 -7.11 20.59
N GLU A 155 -21.25 -7.88 20.42
CA GLU A 155 -20.61 -8.64 21.51
C GLU A 155 -20.02 -7.72 22.58
N PHE A 156 -19.30 -6.67 22.18
CA PHE A 156 -18.79 -5.68 23.12
C PHE A 156 -19.91 -5.05 23.96
N ASN A 157 -21.02 -4.66 23.31
CA ASN A 157 -22.17 -4.10 24.00
C ASN A 157 -22.86 -5.12 24.91
N ALA A 158 -22.85 -6.40 24.57
CA ALA A 158 -23.37 -7.46 25.43
C ALA A 158 -22.52 -7.60 26.70
N ILE A 159 -21.18 -7.59 26.56
CA ILE A 159 -20.26 -7.62 27.71
C ILE A 159 -20.42 -6.35 28.55
N LYS A 160 -20.55 -5.19 27.91
CA LYS A 160 -20.70 -3.89 28.56
C LYS A 160 -21.96 -3.79 29.44
N LYS A 161 -23.06 -4.47 29.10
CA LYS A 161 -24.29 -4.47 29.91
C LYS A 161 -24.11 -5.04 31.32
N HIS A 162 -23.00 -5.73 31.56
CA HIS A 162 -22.65 -6.29 32.86
C HIS A 162 -21.69 -5.39 33.66
N ILE A 163 -21.32 -4.22 33.14
CA ILE A 163 -20.39 -3.26 33.76
C ILE A 163 -21.19 -2.14 34.44
N ASP A 164 -20.83 -1.78 35.69
CA ASP A 164 -21.54 -0.78 36.50
C ASP A 164 -21.41 0.67 35.95
N GLU A 165 -22.45 1.49 36.14
CA GLU A 165 -22.57 2.80 35.47
C GLU A 165 -21.65 3.92 35.98
N GLU A 166 -21.06 3.76 37.18
CA GLU A 166 -20.17 4.78 37.77
C GLU A 166 -18.85 4.98 36.99
N ASP A 167 -18.47 4.01 36.14
CA ASP A 167 -17.23 4.02 35.34
C ASP A 167 -17.35 4.73 33.97
N LEU A 168 -18.56 5.14 33.57
CA LEU A 168 -18.91 5.35 32.15
C LEU A 168 -18.60 6.73 31.54
N GLN A 169 -18.57 7.82 32.32
CA GLN A 169 -18.55 9.17 31.72
C GLN A 169 -17.21 9.58 31.11
N GLU A 170 -16.08 9.07 31.61
CA GLU A 170 -14.74 9.43 31.10
C GLU A 170 -14.20 8.48 30.01
N ILE A 171 -14.92 7.39 29.73
CA ILE A 171 -14.46 6.26 28.89
C ILE A 171 -15.26 6.14 27.57
N ALA A 172 -16.26 6.99 27.34
CA ALA A 172 -17.16 6.91 26.18
C ALA A 172 -16.44 6.89 24.80
N THR A 173 -15.26 7.48 24.67
CA THR A 173 -14.46 7.42 23.43
C THR A 173 -13.80 6.05 23.22
N ILE A 174 -13.48 5.34 24.30
CA ILE A 174 -12.91 3.99 24.27
C ILE A 174 -13.93 2.97 23.74
N ASP A 175 -15.22 3.15 24.03
CA ASP A 175 -16.31 2.29 23.53
C ASP A 175 -16.28 2.15 22.00
N PHE A 176 -15.92 3.23 21.30
CA PHE A 176 -15.80 3.21 19.85
C PHE A 176 -14.45 2.67 19.38
N LEU A 177 -13.38 2.97 20.11
CA LEU A 177 -12.01 2.62 19.72
C LEU A 177 -11.70 1.13 19.91
N LEU A 178 -12.25 0.50 20.94
CA LEU A 178 -12.03 -0.91 21.27
C LEU A 178 -12.43 -1.85 20.12
N PRO A 179 -13.71 -1.86 19.66
CA PRO A 179 -14.12 -2.69 18.52
C PRO A 179 -13.32 -2.42 17.24
N ILE A 180 -12.94 -1.16 17.01
CA ILE A 180 -12.16 -0.75 15.84
C ILE A 180 -10.75 -1.36 15.89
N VAL A 181 -10.08 -1.34 17.04
CA VAL A 181 -8.75 -1.95 17.17
C VAL A 181 -8.83 -3.46 17.04
N VAL A 182 -9.82 -4.12 17.64
CA VAL A 182 -10.07 -5.56 17.47
C VAL A 182 -10.26 -5.92 15.99
N LEU A 183 -11.08 -5.15 15.27
CA LEU A 183 -11.27 -5.33 13.84
C LEU A 183 -9.96 -5.20 13.05
N HIS A 184 -9.13 -4.19 13.39
CA HIS A 184 -7.85 -4.03 12.70
C HIS A 184 -6.91 -5.23 12.93
N PHE A 185 -6.91 -5.84 14.12
CA PHE A 185 -6.16 -7.07 14.38
C PHE A 185 -6.70 -8.25 13.56
N TYR A 186 -8.03 -8.42 13.50
CA TYR A 186 -8.67 -9.44 12.66
C TYR A 186 -8.26 -9.29 11.19
N ILE A 187 -8.37 -8.07 10.63
CA ILE A 187 -7.99 -7.77 9.24
C ILE A 187 -6.49 -8.01 9.02
N LEU A 188 -5.63 -7.67 9.98
CA LEU A 188 -4.20 -7.94 9.86
C LEU A 188 -3.93 -9.45 9.81
N SER A 189 -4.57 -10.22 10.69
CA SER A 189 -4.44 -11.68 10.74
C SER A 189 -4.90 -12.33 9.43
N SER A 190 -6.10 -11.99 8.96
CA SER A 190 -6.67 -12.52 7.72
C SER A 190 -5.76 -12.21 6.51
N ASN A 191 -5.24 -10.97 6.43
CA ASN A 191 -4.33 -10.57 5.36
C ASN A 191 -2.98 -11.30 5.42
N ILE A 192 -2.46 -11.62 6.61
CA ILE A 192 -1.24 -12.42 6.74
C ILE A 192 -1.49 -13.84 6.24
N ILE A 193 -2.59 -14.46 6.65
CA ILE A 193 -2.98 -15.81 6.24
C ILE A 193 -3.18 -15.88 4.71
N GLN A 194 -3.91 -14.92 4.14
CA GLN A 194 -4.14 -14.84 2.71
C GLN A 194 -2.83 -14.73 1.93
N ASN A 195 -1.93 -13.83 2.33
CA ASN A 195 -0.63 -13.67 1.67
C ASN A 195 0.25 -14.92 1.78
N ILE A 196 0.19 -15.65 2.91
CA ILE A 196 0.88 -16.93 3.07
C ILE A 196 0.31 -17.98 2.11
N ASN A 197 -1.01 -18.07 2.00
CA ASN A 197 -1.69 -19.01 1.11
C ASN A 197 -1.36 -18.71 -0.35
N GLU A 198 -1.44 -17.44 -0.78
CA GLU A 198 -1.05 -17.03 -2.13
C GLU A 198 0.42 -17.33 -2.43
N ALA A 199 1.31 -17.14 -1.46
CA ALA A 199 2.72 -17.47 -1.62
C ALA A 199 2.93 -18.99 -1.76
N ASN A 200 2.23 -19.79 -0.96
CA ASN A 200 2.28 -21.26 -1.03
C ASN A 200 1.72 -21.76 -2.37
N GLU A 201 0.59 -21.22 -2.83
CA GLU A 201 -0.01 -21.55 -4.13
C GLU A 201 0.92 -21.24 -5.30
N LYS A 202 1.57 -20.07 -5.30
CA LYS A 202 2.57 -19.71 -6.33
C LYS A 202 3.73 -20.69 -6.37
N VAL A 203 4.18 -21.18 -5.22
CA VAL A 203 5.26 -22.18 -5.15
C VAL A 203 4.76 -23.54 -5.65
N LEU A 204 3.53 -23.92 -5.31
CA LEU A 204 2.91 -25.18 -5.75
C LEU A 204 2.68 -25.19 -7.27
N GLN A 205 2.18 -24.09 -7.84
CA GLN A 205 2.02 -23.92 -9.29
C GLN A 205 3.37 -24.01 -10.03
N LYS A 206 4.43 -23.38 -9.51
CA LYS A 206 5.78 -23.51 -10.08
C LYS A 206 6.26 -24.96 -10.08
N LYS A 207 6.02 -25.70 -8.99
CA LYS A 207 6.34 -27.14 -8.92
C LYS A 207 5.56 -27.93 -9.96
N GLU A 208 4.26 -27.68 -10.11
CA GLU A 208 3.44 -28.34 -11.12
C GLU A 208 3.91 -28.05 -12.55
N MET A 209 4.30 -26.81 -12.85
CA MET A 209 4.86 -26.45 -14.16
C MET A 209 6.16 -27.19 -14.45
N ILE A 210 7.06 -27.30 -13.46
CA ILE A 210 8.32 -28.05 -13.59
C ILE A 210 8.02 -29.54 -13.79
N LEU A 211 7.05 -30.10 -13.07
CA LEU A 211 6.63 -31.50 -13.20
C LEU A 211 6.03 -31.76 -14.59
N LYS A 212 5.09 -30.92 -15.04
CA LYS A 212 4.47 -31.00 -16.36
C LYS A 212 5.54 -30.88 -17.46
N GLY A 213 6.45 -29.93 -17.35
CA GLY A 213 7.58 -29.78 -18.27
C GLY A 213 8.49 -31.00 -18.32
N LYS A 214 8.79 -31.62 -17.17
CA LYS A 214 9.55 -32.89 -17.09
C LYS A 214 8.79 -34.02 -17.78
N THR A 215 7.49 -34.17 -17.52
CA THR A 215 6.68 -35.25 -18.12
C THR A 215 6.54 -35.12 -19.64
N VAL A 216 6.38 -33.90 -20.17
CA VAL A 216 6.28 -33.66 -21.61
C VAL A 216 7.58 -34.01 -22.30
N LYS A 217 8.72 -33.55 -21.76
CA LYS A 217 10.05 -33.89 -22.30
C LYS A 217 10.33 -35.39 -22.27
N LEU A 218 9.96 -36.07 -21.18
CA LEU A 218 10.09 -37.53 -21.09
C LEU A 218 9.21 -38.26 -22.12
N ALA A 219 7.99 -37.77 -22.37
CA ALA A 219 7.09 -38.35 -23.36
C ALA A 219 7.60 -38.13 -24.80
N GLU A 220 8.17 -36.97 -25.11
CA GLU A 220 8.79 -36.68 -26.40
C GLU A 220 10.01 -37.58 -26.65
N ILE A 221 10.90 -37.70 -25.67
CA ILE A 221 12.08 -38.58 -25.77
C ILE A 221 11.65 -40.03 -25.94
N LYS A 222 10.62 -40.48 -25.21
CA LYS A 222 10.08 -41.84 -25.34
C LYS A 222 9.49 -42.12 -26.72
N LYS A 223 8.73 -41.19 -27.29
CA LYS A 223 8.20 -41.31 -28.67
C LYS A 223 9.32 -41.37 -29.71
N SER A 224 10.36 -40.55 -29.55
CA SER A 224 11.54 -40.56 -30.41
C SER A 224 12.34 -41.85 -30.30
N LEU A 225 12.46 -42.41 -29.09
CA LEU A 225 13.06 -43.74 -28.86
C LEU A 225 12.25 -44.83 -29.57
N GLU A 226 10.93 -44.88 -29.37
CA GLU A 226 10.06 -45.88 -30.02
C GLU A 226 10.10 -45.81 -31.56
N LEU A 227 10.20 -44.60 -32.13
CA LEU A 227 10.35 -44.40 -33.58
C LEU A 227 11.70 -44.92 -34.08
N ASN A 228 12.79 -44.55 -33.42
CA ASN A 228 14.14 -44.96 -33.80
C ASN A 228 14.37 -46.46 -33.60
N GLU A 229 13.74 -47.08 -32.59
CA GLU A 229 13.75 -48.54 -32.41
C GLU A 229 12.98 -49.28 -33.51
N LYS A 230 11.87 -48.72 -34.00
CA LYS A 230 11.15 -49.29 -35.16
C LYS A 230 11.97 -49.18 -36.44
N LEU A 231 12.55 -48.02 -36.71
CA LEU A 231 13.44 -47.81 -37.87
C LEU A 231 14.66 -48.74 -37.84
N LEU A 232 15.22 -48.98 -36.66
CA LEU A 232 16.32 -49.93 -36.48
C LEU A 232 15.89 -51.37 -36.84
N LYS A 233 14.70 -51.80 -36.41
CA LYS A 233 14.16 -53.14 -36.73
C LYS A 233 13.88 -53.31 -38.23
N GLU A 234 13.31 -52.29 -38.88
CA GLU A 234 13.05 -52.30 -40.32
C GLU A 234 14.37 -52.37 -41.12
N LYS A 235 15.35 -51.52 -40.80
CA LYS A 235 16.67 -51.50 -41.46
C LYS A 235 17.52 -52.76 -41.23
N GLN A 236 17.31 -53.47 -40.12
CA GLN A 236 17.95 -54.77 -39.87
C GLN A 236 17.32 -55.92 -40.68
N SER A 237 16.09 -55.74 -41.18
CA SER A 237 15.34 -56.74 -41.96
C SER A 237 15.54 -56.63 -43.49
N GLU A 238 16.15 -55.55 -43.99
CA GLU A 238 16.45 -55.36 -45.42
C GLU A 238 17.64 -56.24 -45.91
N GLU A 239 17.53 -56.80 -47.11
CA GLU A 239 18.53 -57.70 -47.73
C GLU A 239 19.89 -57.00 -48.03
N LYS A 240 19.91 -55.67 -48.17
CA LYS A 240 21.14 -54.85 -48.28
C LYS A 240 21.31 -54.03 -47.01
N ARG A 241 22.12 -54.54 -46.08
CA ARG A 241 22.41 -53.87 -44.80
C ARG A 241 23.43 -52.75 -45.00
N ASP A 242 22.98 -51.50 -44.98
CA ASP A 242 23.87 -50.35 -44.82
C ASP A 242 24.33 -50.26 -43.35
N LYS A 243 25.51 -50.82 -43.07
CA LYS A 243 26.10 -50.89 -41.71
C LYS A 243 26.35 -49.50 -41.11
N GLU A 244 26.51 -48.48 -41.94
CA GLU A 244 26.80 -47.11 -41.53
C GLU A 244 25.53 -46.40 -41.04
N GLU A 245 24.38 -46.64 -41.68
CA GLU A 245 23.07 -46.14 -41.22
C GLU A 245 22.65 -46.79 -39.89
N ILE A 246 22.86 -48.11 -39.74
CA ILE A 246 22.55 -48.83 -38.50
C ILE A 246 23.37 -48.28 -37.32
N LYS A 247 24.67 -48.02 -37.51
CA LYS A 247 25.53 -47.39 -36.49
C LYS A 247 25.07 -45.99 -36.11
N ASN A 248 24.60 -45.20 -37.08
CA ASN A 248 24.08 -43.86 -36.81
C ASN A 248 22.80 -43.93 -35.95
N ILE A 249 21.86 -44.83 -36.25
CA ILE A 249 20.63 -45.02 -35.47
C ILE A 249 20.95 -45.50 -34.04
N GLU A 250 21.90 -46.43 -33.87
CA GLU A 250 22.36 -46.88 -32.54
C GLU A 250 22.99 -45.74 -31.72
N SER A 251 23.73 -44.84 -32.36
CA SER A 251 24.34 -43.67 -31.72
C SER A 251 23.28 -42.67 -31.21
N ILE A 252 22.20 -42.50 -31.98
CA ILE A 252 21.06 -41.64 -31.64
C ILE A 252 20.25 -42.24 -30.48
N ILE A 253 20.02 -43.56 -30.47
CA ILE A 253 19.35 -44.23 -29.34
C ILE A 253 20.18 -44.08 -28.06
N LYS A 254 21.51 -44.19 -28.17
CA LYS A 254 22.42 -44.04 -27.03
C LYS A 254 22.45 -42.61 -26.49
N SER A 255 22.39 -41.58 -27.35
CA SER A 255 22.31 -40.19 -26.92
C SER A 255 20.96 -39.88 -26.25
N LEU A 256 19.85 -40.35 -26.82
CA LEU A 256 18.51 -40.18 -26.26
C LEU A 256 18.35 -40.87 -24.89
N ASN A 257 18.91 -42.08 -24.71
CA ASN A 257 18.92 -42.75 -23.41
C ASN A 257 19.74 -41.99 -22.35
N ASN A 258 20.86 -41.38 -22.75
CA ASN A 258 21.64 -40.54 -21.84
C ASN A 258 20.87 -39.27 -21.44
N GLU A 259 20.13 -38.66 -22.37
CA GLU A 259 19.26 -37.51 -22.06
C GLU A 259 18.07 -37.91 -21.17
N PHE A 260 17.46 -39.07 -21.42
CA PHE A 260 16.38 -39.62 -20.60
C PHE A 260 16.83 -39.83 -19.15
N ASN A 261 18.00 -40.42 -18.94
CA ASN A 261 18.57 -40.63 -17.61
C ASN A 261 18.89 -39.32 -16.90
N LYS A 262 19.49 -38.35 -17.60
CA LYS A 262 19.77 -37.01 -17.05
C LYS A 262 18.50 -36.29 -16.60
N ILE A 263 17.41 -36.40 -17.36
CA ILE A 263 16.13 -35.76 -17.02
C ILE A 263 15.46 -36.47 -15.84
N ASN A 264 15.54 -37.80 -15.78
CA ASN A 264 15.02 -38.56 -14.66
C ASN A 264 15.71 -38.22 -13.34
N GLU A 265 17.02 -38.01 -13.36
CA GLU A 265 17.84 -37.63 -12.21
C GLU A 265 17.61 -36.19 -11.71
N ILE A 266 16.85 -35.34 -12.42
CA ILE A 266 16.49 -34.00 -11.95
C ILE A 266 15.69 -34.13 -10.65
N PHE A 267 16.34 -33.75 -9.55
CA PHE A 267 15.77 -33.67 -8.21
C PHE A 267 14.77 -32.51 -8.12
N ILE A 268 13.55 -32.80 -7.68
CA ILE A 268 12.53 -31.79 -7.42
C ILE A 268 12.53 -31.52 -5.91
N PRO A 269 12.95 -30.32 -5.46
CA PRO A 269 13.03 -30.03 -4.04
C PRO A 269 11.65 -30.11 -3.37
N GLU A 270 11.63 -30.63 -2.15
CA GLU A 270 10.44 -30.62 -1.30
C GLU A 270 10.07 -29.18 -0.93
N VAL A 271 8.81 -28.82 -1.19
CA VAL A 271 8.28 -27.50 -0.85
C VAL A 271 7.84 -27.53 0.60
N LYS A 272 8.53 -26.77 1.46
CA LYS A 272 8.04 -26.50 2.82
C LYS A 272 6.99 -25.38 2.74
N THR A 273 5.73 -25.74 2.95
CA THR A 273 4.64 -24.77 3.07
C THR A 273 4.79 -23.96 4.35
N LYS A 274 4.64 -22.65 4.26
CA LYS A 274 4.59 -21.80 5.46
C LYS A 274 3.20 -21.85 6.06
N THR A 275 3.10 -21.91 7.37
CA THR A 275 1.83 -21.83 8.11
C THR A 275 1.89 -20.68 9.11
N PHE A 276 0.76 -20.02 9.32
CA PHE A 276 0.60 -19.03 10.38
C PHE A 276 0.14 -19.74 11.65
N SER A 277 0.87 -19.58 12.75
CA SER A 277 0.60 -20.25 14.03
C SER A 277 -0.07 -19.33 15.07
N GLY A 278 -0.62 -18.18 14.64
CA GLY A 278 -1.15 -17.16 15.54
C GLY A 278 -0.11 -16.12 15.97
N PHE A 279 -0.57 -15.11 16.70
CA PHE A 279 0.30 -14.08 17.27
C PHE A 279 0.97 -14.58 18.57
N PRO A 280 2.20 -14.13 18.86
CA PRO A 280 2.85 -14.44 20.13
C PRO A 280 2.11 -13.78 21.29
N LYS A 281 1.97 -14.50 22.40
CA LYS A 281 1.37 -13.97 23.63
C LYS A 281 2.14 -12.76 24.14
N TYR A 282 1.40 -11.81 24.72
CA TYR A 282 1.98 -10.61 25.34
C TYR A 282 1.88 -10.68 26.87
N GLN A 283 2.64 -9.84 27.57
CA GLN A 283 2.58 -9.74 29.04
C GLN A 283 2.14 -8.32 29.44
N ASP A 284 1.16 -8.20 30.34
CA ASP A 284 0.60 -6.89 30.72
C ASP A 284 1.64 -5.96 31.38
N TRP A 285 2.58 -6.51 32.15
CA TRP A 285 3.61 -5.70 32.82
C TRP A 285 4.48 -4.90 31.84
N TRP A 286 4.62 -5.35 30.58
CA TRP A 286 5.31 -4.61 29.53
C TRP A 286 4.66 -3.26 29.25
N ILE A 287 3.34 -3.20 29.34
CA ILE A 287 2.53 -2.00 29.07
C ILE A 287 2.44 -1.15 30.33
N ARG A 288 2.19 -1.79 31.48
CA ARG A 288 2.11 -1.12 32.78
C ARG A 288 3.39 -0.38 33.12
N GLU A 289 4.55 -0.97 32.85
CA GLU A 289 5.86 -0.44 33.25
C GLU A 289 6.63 0.20 32.09
N LEU A 290 5.98 0.44 30.96
CA LEU A 290 6.59 0.92 29.72
C LEU A 290 7.52 2.14 29.89
N TRP A 291 7.16 3.07 30.79
CA TRP A 291 7.88 4.33 31.03
C TRP A 291 8.80 4.30 32.25
N VAL A 292 8.72 3.23 33.05
CA VAL A 292 9.45 3.09 34.32
C VAL A 292 10.58 2.07 34.17
N SER A 293 10.38 1.05 33.34
CA SER A 293 11.32 -0.03 33.10
C SER A 293 11.79 -0.05 31.65
N HIS A 294 13.10 0.14 31.45
CA HIS A 294 13.73 -0.04 30.15
C HIS A 294 13.60 -1.49 29.63
N GLN A 295 13.45 -2.46 30.54
CA GLN A 295 13.24 -3.88 30.20
C GLN A 295 11.83 -4.10 29.65
N ALA A 296 10.81 -3.49 30.27
CA ALA A 296 9.44 -3.50 29.76
C ALA A 296 9.36 -2.88 28.35
N TYR A 297 9.99 -1.71 28.16
CA TYR A 297 10.08 -1.06 26.86
C TYR A 297 10.77 -1.95 25.81
N PHE A 298 11.92 -2.52 26.16
CA PHE A 298 12.68 -3.37 25.25
C PHE A 298 11.93 -4.65 24.89
N ALA A 299 11.28 -5.29 25.86
CA ALA A 299 10.45 -6.49 25.66
C ALA A 299 9.29 -6.19 24.71
N LEU A 300 8.55 -5.10 24.96
CA LEU A 300 7.44 -4.67 24.12
C LEU A 300 7.91 -4.36 22.69
N PHE A 301 9.07 -3.70 22.55
CA PHE A 301 9.66 -3.40 21.25
C PHE A 301 10.08 -4.67 20.50
N LYS A 302 10.66 -5.66 21.19
CA LYS A 302 10.99 -6.96 20.60
C LYS A 302 9.75 -7.72 20.18
N TRP A 303 8.68 -7.68 20.98
CA TRP A 303 7.39 -8.25 20.61
C TRP A 303 6.82 -7.59 19.35
N LYS A 304 6.87 -6.24 19.27
CA LYS A 304 6.53 -5.49 18.04
C LYS A 304 7.35 -5.94 16.83
N GLU A 305 8.65 -6.18 17.02
CA GLU A 305 9.56 -6.65 15.97
C GLU A 305 9.23 -8.07 15.49
N ILE A 306 8.87 -8.98 16.40
CA ILE A 306 8.48 -10.36 16.06
C ILE A 306 7.24 -10.36 15.17
N ILE A 307 6.20 -9.60 15.53
CA ILE A 307 4.97 -9.51 14.73
C ILE A 307 5.25 -8.80 13.38
N SER A 308 6.14 -7.80 13.37
CA SER A 308 6.57 -7.15 12.13
C SER A 308 7.29 -8.10 11.17
N LYS A 309 7.97 -9.14 11.67
CA LYS A 309 8.58 -10.20 10.85
C LYS A 309 7.55 -11.16 10.25
N LEU A 310 6.38 -11.31 10.87
CA LEU A 310 5.25 -12.07 10.31
C LEU A 310 4.58 -11.31 9.15
N CYS A 311 4.66 -9.98 9.16
CA CYS A 311 4.17 -9.13 8.08
C CYS A 311 5.08 -9.25 6.84
N ILE A 312 4.50 -9.71 5.72
CA ILE A 312 5.23 -9.95 4.46
C ILE A 312 5.40 -8.64 3.69
N THR A 313 4.33 -7.85 3.57
CA THR A 313 4.32 -6.63 2.75
C THR A 313 4.70 -5.36 3.53
N THR A 314 5.09 -4.31 2.81
CA THR A 314 5.39 -3.00 3.40
C THR A 314 4.14 -2.34 3.98
N GLU A 315 2.99 -2.57 3.37
CA GLU A 315 1.69 -2.05 3.79
C GLU A 315 1.26 -2.71 5.10
N GLN A 316 1.43 -4.04 5.23
CA GLN A 316 1.16 -4.76 6.48
C GLN A 316 2.04 -4.25 7.62
N LYS A 317 3.32 -3.97 7.37
CA LYS A 317 4.21 -3.40 8.41
C LYS A 317 3.79 -2.01 8.85
N LYS A 318 3.32 -1.17 7.93
CA LYS A 318 2.75 0.15 8.25
C LYS A 318 1.45 0.01 9.05
N ALA A 319 0.54 -0.85 8.61
CA ALA A 319 -0.70 -1.15 9.31
C ALA A 319 -0.43 -1.67 10.73
N TRP A 320 0.50 -2.62 10.88
CA TRP A 320 0.93 -3.14 12.17
C TRP A 320 1.46 -2.03 13.09
N SER A 321 2.28 -1.09 12.58
CA SER A 321 2.75 0.01 13.43
C SER A 321 1.59 0.85 13.97
N ILE A 322 0.59 1.15 13.13
CA ILE A 322 -0.58 1.93 13.54
C ILE A 322 -1.43 1.14 14.55
N ILE A 323 -1.64 -0.15 14.30
CA ILE A 323 -2.40 -1.05 15.19
C ILE A 323 -1.71 -1.14 16.55
N PHE A 324 -0.40 -1.38 16.56
CA PHE A 324 0.41 -1.44 17.77
C PHE A 324 0.32 -0.15 18.58
N ASP A 325 0.51 1.01 17.94
CA ASP A 325 0.51 2.30 18.64
C ASP A 325 -0.88 2.58 19.25
N ARG A 326 -1.98 2.23 18.54
CA ARG A 326 -3.35 2.34 19.06
C ARG A 326 -3.64 1.36 20.19
N TRP A 327 -3.17 0.12 20.07
CA TRP A 327 -3.34 -0.91 21.09
C TRP A 327 -2.62 -0.54 22.39
N VAL A 328 -1.35 -0.13 22.31
CA VAL A 328 -0.58 0.37 23.47
C VAL A 328 -1.26 1.59 24.10
N PHE A 329 -1.78 2.50 23.27
CA PHE A 329 -2.50 3.68 23.76
C PHE A 329 -3.75 3.31 24.57
N ILE A 330 -4.61 2.42 24.03
CA ILE A 330 -5.83 1.98 24.72
C ILE A 330 -5.47 1.23 26.01
N LYS A 331 -4.54 0.27 25.94
CA LYS A 331 -4.12 -0.49 27.13
C LYS A 331 -3.53 0.40 28.21
N LYS A 332 -2.73 1.41 27.84
CA LYS A 332 -2.22 2.40 28.78
C LYS A 332 -3.33 3.24 29.40
N LEU A 333 -4.25 3.74 28.58
CA LEU A 333 -5.38 4.54 29.06
C LEU A 333 -6.25 3.77 30.06
N LEU A 334 -6.50 2.49 29.80
CA LEU A 334 -7.21 1.61 30.72
C LEU A 334 -6.39 1.34 32.00
N ASN A 335 -5.07 1.14 31.89
CA ASN A 335 -4.18 0.99 33.04
C ASN A 335 -4.13 2.23 33.93
N ASP A 336 -4.16 3.44 33.36
CA ASP A 336 -4.19 4.71 34.10
C ASP A 336 -5.49 4.87 34.91
N LYS A 337 -6.59 4.25 34.47
CA LYS A 337 -7.88 4.20 35.19
C LYS A 337 -7.93 3.12 36.27
N GLY A 338 -7.00 2.16 36.25
CA GLY A 338 -6.85 1.14 37.27
C GLY A 338 -8.11 0.28 37.41
N LYS A 339 -8.56 0.06 38.65
CA LYS A 339 -9.65 -0.87 38.97
C LYS A 339 -10.98 -0.56 38.27
N LEU A 340 -11.25 0.71 38.00
CA LEU A 340 -12.46 1.20 37.31
C LEU A 340 -12.53 0.73 35.85
N ALA A 341 -11.39 0.29 35.28
CA ALA A 341 -11.31 -0.13 33.88
C ALA A 341 -10.97 -1.60 33.72
N TYR A 342 -11.00 -2.41 34.79
CA TYR A 342 -10.68 -3.84 34.72
C TYR A 342 -11.69 -4.62 33.88
N ASP A 343 -12.98 -4.29 34.00
CA ASP A 343 -14.01 -4.95 33.18
C ASP A 343 -13.87 -4.57 31.70
N TYR A 344 -13.42 -3.34 31.41
CA TYR A 344 -13.08 -2.89 30.06
C TYR A 344 -11.82 -3.58 29.51
N HIS A 345 -10.79 -3.78 30.33
CA HIS A 345 -9.62 -4.57 29.97
C HIS A 345 -10.01 -6.00 29.62
N PHE A 346 -10.78 -6.64 30.49
CA PHE A 346 -11.24 -8.01 30.29
C PHE A 346 -12.10 -8.15 29.03
N ALA A 347 -13.02 -7.20 28.79
CA ALA A 347 -13.80 -7.15 27.57
C ALA A 347 -12.91 -7.02 26.32
N PHE A 348 -11.89 -6.16 26.38
CA PHE A 348 -10.96 -5.98 25.26
C PHE A 348 -10.18 -7.25 24.95
N ASP A 349 -9.63 -7.91 25.97
CA ASP A 349 -8.82 -9.12 25.81
C ASP A 349 -9.66 -10.30 25.34
N SER A 350 -10.88 -10.42 25.84
CA SER A 350 -11.83 -11.45 25.38
C SER A 350 -12.13 -11.30 23.89
N LEU A 351 -12.36 -10.07 23.41
CA LEU A 351 -12.59 -9.81 22.00
C LEU A 351 -11.33 -10.02 21.16
N LEU A 352 -10.15 -9.63 21.65
CA LEU A 352 -8.88 -9.87 20.97
C LEU A 352 -8.55 -11.35 20.83
N SER A 353 -8.80 -12.14 21.89
CA SER A 353 -8.65 -13.59 21.86
C SER A 353 -9.61 -14.23 20.84
N THR A 354 -10.88 -13.82 20.86
CA THR A 354 -11.94 -14.39 20.02
C THR A 354 -11.74 -14.08 18.53
N TYR A 355 -11.41 -12.83 18.19
CA TYR A 355 -11.36 -12.39 16.79
C TYR A 355 -9.96 -12.39 16.20
N ALA A 356 -8.90 -12.32 17.00
CA ALA A 356 -7.54 -12.19 16.49
C ALA A 356 -6.55 -13.20 17.04
N GLU A 357 -6.97 -14.11 17.94
CA GLU A 357 -6.08 -15.07 18.61
C GLU A 357 -4.89 -14.39 19.31
N VAL A 358 -5.09 -13.14 19.76
CA VAL A 358 -4.10 -12.40 20.54
C VAL A 358 -4.43 -12.61 22.01
N GLU A 359 -3.57 -13.35 22.69
CA GLU A 359 -3.77 -13.70 24.10
C GLU A 359 -2.70 -13.07 25.00
N GLU A 360 -3.11 -12.76 26.22
CA GLU A 360 -2.18 -12.48 27.31
C GLU A 360 -1.61 -13.79 27.86
N GLU A 361 -0.34 -13.76 28.27
CA GLU A 361 0.27 -14.85 29.03
C GLU A 361 -0.20 -14.81 30.48
N LEU A 362 -0.81 -15.89 30.95
CA LEU A 362 -1.35 -16.04 32.30
C LEU A 362 -0.51 -16.99 33.16
N ASP A 363 0.38 -17.80 32.56
CA ASP A 363 1.24 -18.71 33.30
C ASP A 363 2.41 -17.94 33.95
N ILE A 364 2.35 -17.86 35.29
CA ILE A 364 3.34 -17.19 36.13
C ILE A 364 4.76 -17.71 35.85
N LYS A 365 4.94 -19.02 35.61
CA LYS A 365 6.27 -19.58 35.34
C LYS A 365 6.87 -19.09 34.03
N ASN A 366 6.02 -18.90 33.01
CA ASN A 366 6.44 -18.37 31.72
C ASN A 366 6.76 -16.88 31.83
N ILE A 367 5.99 -16.14 32.64
CA ILE A 367 6.24 -14.72 32.92
C ILE A 367 7.61 -14.53 33.58
N GLU A 368 7.88 -15.27 34.68
CA GLU A 368 9.15 -15.22 35.40
C GLU A 368 10.34 -15.64 34.50
N SER A 369 10.16 -16.69 33.70
CA SER A 369 11.20 -17.15 32.77
C SER A 369 11.51 -16.11 31.70
N MET A 370 10.48 -15.44 31.17
CA MET A 370 10.65 -14.40 30.16
C MET A 370 11.34 -13.17 30.73
N GLU A 371 11.04 -12.80 31.98
CA GLU A 371 11.72 -11.71 32.68
C GLU A 371 13.24 -11.99 32.79
N VAL A 372 13.62 -13.21 33.16
CA VAL A 372 15.05 -13.63 33.21
C VAL A 372 15.70 -13.52 31.83
N ILE A 373 15.02 -13.99 30.78
CA ILE A 373 15.52 -13.92 29.40
C ILE A 373 15.72 -12.45 28.97
N ILE A 374 14.74 -11.58 29.23
CA ILE A 374 14.84 -10.15 28.92
C ILE A 374 16.00 -9.52 29.69
N ASN A 375 16.18 -9.87 30.97
CA ASN A 375 17.28 -9.40 31.81
C ASN A 375 18.65 -9.81 31.24
N GLU A 376 18.78 -11.01 30.69
CA GLU A 376 20.03 -11.44 30.04
C GLU A 376 20.29 -10.76 28.70
N ILE A 377 19.24 -10.52 27.91
CA ILE A 377 19.37 -9.85 26.61
C ILE A 377 19.70 -8.37 26.80
N THR A 378 19.02 -7.69 27.73
CA THR A 378 19.25 -6.27 28.02
C THR A 378 20.66 -6.02 28.56
N LYS A 379 21.24 -6.94 29.34
CA LYS A 379 22.66 -6.86 29.75
C LYS A 379 23.65 -6.90 28.59
N LYS A 380 23.28 -7.49 27.46
CA LYS A 380 24.12 -7.60 26.25
C LYS A 380 23.93 -6.42 25.30
N GLU A 381 22.87 -5.63 25.47
CA GLU A 381 22.56 -4.48 24.65
C GLU A 381 23.20 -3.20 25.22
N ASP A 382 23.77 -2.39 24.32
CA ASP A 382 24.39 -1.12 24.66
C ASP A 382 23.41 0.03 24.40
N PHE A 383 22.64 0.40 25.42
CA PHE A 383 21.64 1.47 25.35
C PHE A 383 22.24 2.88 25.19
N THR A 384 23.58 3.02 25.20
CA THR A 384 24.24 4.33 24.99
C THR A 384 24.42 4.65 23.50
N LYS A 385 24.25 3.67 22.61
CA LYS A 385 24.36 3.86 21.16
C LYS A 385 23.01 4.27 20.58
N ASN A 386 22.94 5.51 20.07
CA ASN A 386 21.81 5.96 19.28
C ASN A 386 21.67 5.15 17.98
N VAL A 387 20.46 4.70 17.69
CA VAL A 387 20.16 4.05 16.41
C VAL A 387 20.25 5.08 15.28
N GLY A 388 20.81 4.72 14.12
CA GLY A 388 21.19 5.67 13.05
C GLY A 388 20.05 6.52 12.44
N PHE A 389 18.80 6.26 12.79
CA PHE A 389 17.63 7.05 12.38
C PHE A 389 17.19 8.10 13.42
N HIS A 390 17.83 8.17 14.59
CA HIS A 390 17.49 9.14 15.63
C HIS A 390 18.06 10.53 15.27
N SER A 391 17.28 11.35 14.57
CA SER A 391 17.64 12.74 14.31
C SER A 391 17.38 13.60 15.54
N VAL A 392 18.42 13.85 16.33
CA VAL A 392 18.38 14.75 17.50
C VAL A 392 17.99 16.18 17.08
N ASN A 393 18.33 16.58 15.85
CA ASN A 393 17.95 17.87 15.26
C ASN A 393 16.72 17.74 14.36
N THR A 394 15.53 17.76 14.98
CA THR A 394 14.26 17.74 14.27
C THR A 394 14.00 19.05 13.52
N ALA A 395 13.21 19.00 12.45
CA ALA A 395 12.81 20.20 11.71
C ALA A 395 12.10 21.23 12.62
N TYR A 396 11.32 20.75 13.59
CA TYR A 396 10.66 21.61 14.58
C TYR A 396 11.64 22.26 15.56
N LEU A 397 12.69 21.55 16.01
CA LEU A 397 13.73 22.15 16.85
C LEU A 397 14.46 23.28 16.10
N LYS A 398 14.77 23.07 14.82
CA LYS A 398 15.37 24.11 13.96
C LYS A 398 14.45 25.33 13.83
N PHE A 399 13.18 25.11 13.53
CA PHE A 399 12.17 26.17 13.50
C PHE A 399 12.08 26.93 14.84
N LYS A 400 12.09 26.23 15.98
CA LYS A 400 12.05 26.84 17.31
C LYS A 400 13.30 27.68 17.60
N MET A 401 14.49 27.19 17.22
CA MET A 401 15.74 27.93 17.33
C MET A 401 15.73 29.19 16.48
N GLU A 402 15.21 29.13 15.25
CA GLU A 402 15.07 30.28 14.36
C GLU A 402 14.09 31.32 14.94
N LYS A 403 12.96 30.87 15.50
CA LYS A 403 11.98 31.73 16.17
C LYS A 403 12.51 32.40 17.43
N GLN A 404 13.33 31.71 18.23
CA GLN A 404 13.96 32.27 19.43
C GLN A 404 15.04 33.29 19.06
N LYS A 405 15.89 32.97 18.07
CA LYS A 405 16.87 33.93 17.54
C LYS A 405 16.22 35.20 16.96
N ALA A 406 15.08 35.06 16.29
CA ALA A 406 14.31 36.21 15.81
C ALA A 406 13.74 37.08 16.96
N LYS A 407 13.47 36.46 18.12
CA LYS A 407 12.96 37.14 19.32
C LYS A 407 14.08 37.87 20.08
N ASP A 408 15.25 37.26 20.19
CA ASP A 408 16.43 37.88 20.81
C ASP A 408 16.94 39.06 19.97
N ASN A 409 16.89 38.95 18.64
CA ASN A 409 17.22 40.07 17.74
C ASN A 409 16.22 41.24 17.80
N THR A 410 14.96 40.99 18.18
CA THR A 410 13.96 42.06 18.33
C THR A 410 13.98 42.70 19.72
N SER A 411 14.50 42.02 20.75
CA SER A 411 14.72 42.65 22.06
C SER A 411 15.92 43.61 22.07
N ASP A 412 16.99 43.32 21.33
CA ASP A 412 18.17 44.20 21.24
C ASP A 412 17.88 45.51 20.50
N GLU A 413 17.01 45.51 19.49
CA GLU A 413 16.59 46.75 18.81
C GLU A 413 15.61 47.60 19.65
N SER A 414 14.94 47.00 20.63
CA SER A 414 14.00 47.72 21.52
C SER A 414 14.64 48.40 22.73
N MET A 415 15.92 48.12 23.02
CA MET A 415 16.71 48.80 24.07
C MET A 415 17.50 50.01 23.56
N LEU A 416 17.39 50.35 22.26
CA LEU A 416 18.08 51.47 21.62
C LEU A 416 17.17 52.65 21.26
N PHE A 417 16.01 52.77 21.90
CA PHE A 417 15.15 53.97 21.81
C PHE A 417 14.89 54.61 23.16
#